data_AF-E7G4Y6-F1
#
_entry.id   AF-E7G4Y6-F1
#
_cell.length_a   1.000
_cell.length_b   1.000
_cell.length_c   1.000
_cell.angle_alpha   90.00
_cell.angle_beta   90.00
_cell.angle_gamma   90.00
#
_symmetry.space_group_name_H-M   'P 1'
#
loop_
_entity.id
_entity.type
_entity.pdbx_description
1 polymer ?
#
loop_
_entity_poly.entity_id
_entity_poly.type
_entity_poly.pdbx_seq_one_letter_code
_entity_poly.pdbx_strand_id
1 'polypeptide(L)'
;MLEIALIKQLSGASGDFDLEINLKLKTPQIIGILGKSGAGKSTLLRMLAGLERPDSGRIYFNKEVWLDTDKKICLPPQKRSVGFVFQDYGLFPHLNVYQNITFANKRDLEKIHAIIDSMELKGLLKRRIDTLSGGQAQRIALARAILRVLDSPQGILCLDEPLNALDSNMRTKLREEIKYLSVHFNLTTLMITHDPIEAYKMADTLVCIQEQSKRHVCQIKIPTRCDDGLLAKVLNSNSNTLTLMLESQVLSLPIKTSLAHGSSVLLKWSTPFKLDVLESLS
;
A
#
# COMPACT_ATOMS: atom_id res chain seq x y z
N MET A 1 1.14 -1.18 -17.66
CA MET A 1 1.05 -2.55 -17.11
C MET A 1 2.31 -2.82 -16.31
N LEU A 2 2.19 -3.50 -15.17
CA LEU A 2 3.32 -3.90 -14.33
C LEU A 2 3.43 -5.43 -14.36
N GLU A 3 4.57 -5.96 -14.80
CA GLU A 3 4.88 -7.39 -14.77
C GLU A 3 6.09 -7.65 -13.88
N ILE A 4 5.93 -8.57 -12.94
CA ILE A 4 6.97 -8.95 -11.98
C ILE A 4 7.03 -10.48 -11.97
N ALA A 5 8.17 -11.04 -12.31
CA ALA A 5 8.46 -12.46 -12.16
C ALA A 5 9.81 -12.60 -11.47
N LEU A 6 9.84 -12.79 -10.15
CA LEU A 6 11.05 -12.75 -9.32
C LEU A 6 11.12 -13.93 -8.37
N ILE A 7 12.35 -14.35 -8.06
CA ILE A 7 12.66 -15.26 -6.97
C ILE A 7 13.69 -14.59 -6.07
N LYS A 8 13.44 -14.63 -4.76
CA LYS A 8 14.37 -14.15 -3.74
C LYS A 8 14.33 -15.06 -2.51
N GLN A 9 15.46 -15.63 -2.13
CA GLN A 9 15.63 -16.33 -0.87
C GLN A 9 15.69 -15.32 0.28
N LEU A 10 14.91 -15.57 1.32
CA LEU A 10 14.81 -14.74 2.51
C LEU A 10 14.91 -15.61 3.77
N SER A 11 15.52 -15.06 4.82
CA SER A 11 15.58 -15.70 6.13
C SER A 11 14.48 -15.14 7.04
N GLY A 12 13.55 -16.01 7.44
CA GLY A 12 12.46 -15.69 8.36
C GLY A 12 12.65 -16.31 9.74
N ALA A 13 11.74 -16.00 10.67
CA ALA A 13 11.75 -16.56 12.02
C ALA A 13 11.60 -18.09 12.05
N SER A 14 10.96 -18.67 11.03
CA SER A 14 10.75 -20.12 10.88
C SER A 14 11.82 -20.79 9.99
N GLY A 15 12.87 -20.06 9.62
CA GLY A 15 13.94 -20.51 8.73
C GLY A 15 13.90 -19.84 7.35
N ASP A 16 14.73 -20.34 6.44
CA ASP A 16 14.84 -19.81 5.09
C ASP A 16 13.66 -20.25 4.20
N PHE A 17 13.19 -19.31 3.38
CA PHE A 17 12.11 -19.52 2.41
C PHE A 17 12.38 -18.75 1.11
N ASP A 18 11.79 -19.22 0.02
CA ASP A 18 11.84 -18.55 -1.28
C ASP A 18 10.60 -17.67 -1.47
N LEU A 19 10.79 -16.37 -1.66
CA LEU A 19 9.75 -15.46 -2.11
C LEU A 19 9.64 -15.55 -3.64
N GLU A 20 8.58 -16.19 -4.12
CA GLU A 20 8.27 -16.35 -5.53
C GLU A 20 7.13 -15.40 -5.91
N ILE A 21 7.45 -14.43 -6.76
CA ILE A 21 6.51 -13.41 -7.20
C ILE A 21 6.26 -13.63 -8.68
N ASN A 22 5.00 -13.86 -9.06
CA ASN A 22 4.58 -13.88 -10.46
C ASN A 22 3.28 -13.08 -10.60
N LEU A 23 3.40 -11.83 -11.02
CA LEU A 23 2.33 -10.84 -11.02
C LEU A 23 2.25 -10.11 -12.37
N LYS A 24 1.03 -9.94 -12.85
CA LYS A 24 0.70 -9.11 -14.01
C LYS A 24 -0.47 -8.21 -13.64
N LEU A 25 -0.18 -6.94 -13.44
CA LEU A 25 -1.10 -5.96 -12.88
C LEU A 25 -1.41 -4.87 -13.90
N LYS A 26 -2.70 -4.54 -14.03
CA LYS A 26 -3.13 -3.38 -14.81
C LYS A 26 -2.66 -2.11 -14.10
N THR A 27 -2.44 -1.05 -14.88
CA THR A 27 -2.02 0.26 -14.37
C THR A 27 -2.68 1.34 -15.23
N PRO A 28 -3.01 2.51 -14.67
CA PRO A 28 -2.88 2.90 -13.26
C PRO A 28 -4.03 2.36 -12.39
N GLN A 29 -3.71 1.99 -11.14
CA GLN A 29 -4.68 1.56 -10.13
C GLN A 29 -4.01 1.54 -8.75
N ILE A 30 -4.80 1.39 -7.68
CA ILE A 30 -4.29 1.16 -6.32
C ILE A 30 -4.22 -0.35 -6.07
N ILE A 31 -3.04 -0.83 -5.67
CA ILE A 31 -2.74 -2.22 -5.37
C ILE A 31 -2.42 -2.35 -3.88
N GLY A 32 -3.19 -3.17 -3.15
CA GLY A 32 -2.96 -3.47 -1.74
C GLY A 32 -2.15 -4.76 -1.61
N ILE A 33 -1.02 -4.71 -0.91
CA ILE A 33 -0.19 -5.89 -0.64
C ILE A 33 -0.48 -6.36 0.78
N LEU A 34 -0.98 -7.59 0.89
CA LEU A 34 -1.34 -8.26 2.14
C LEU A 34 -0.47 -9.48 2.39
N GLY A 35 -0.27 -9.82 3.65
CA GLY A 35 0.48 -11.01 4.05
C GLY A 35 0.93 -10.90 5.51
N LYS A 36 1.28 -12.05 6.12
CA LYS A 36 1.79 -12.10 7.50
C LYS A 36 3.03 -11.21 7.69
N SER A 37 3.33 -10.84 8.94
CA SER A 37 4.61 -10.21 9.26
C SER A 37 5.76 -11.11 8.81
N GLY A 38 6.83 -10.53 8.26
CA GLY A 38 7.97 -11.30 7.73
C GLY A 38 7.72 -12.02 6.40
N ALA A 39 6.54 -11.91 5.78
CA ALA A 39 6.24 -12.61 4.53
C ALA A 39 7.03 -12.11 3.29
N GLY A 40 7.77 -11.00 3.40
CA GLY A 40 8.54 -10.42 2.29
C GLY A 40 7.87 -9.23 1.57
N LYS A 41 6.83 -8.63 2.16
CA LYS A 41 6.09 -7.48 1.59
C LYS A 41 7.00 -6.29 1.29
N SER A 42 7.73 -5.80 2.29
CA SER A 42 8.64 -4.65 2.13
C SER A 42 9.80 -4.99 1.19
N THR A 43 10.28 -6.23 1.19
CA THR A 43 11.27 -6.73 0.22
C THR A 43 10.76 -6.63 -1.21
N LEU A 44 9.51 -7.04 -1.48
CA LEU A 44 8.89 -6.88 -2.80
C LEU A 44 8.89 -5.41 -3.27
N LEU A 45 8.47 -4.46 -2.42
CA LEU A 45 8.51 -3.04 -2.77
C LEU A 45 9.94 -2.53 -2.99
N ARG A 46 10.90 -2.95 -2.16
CA ARG A 46 12.32 -2.57 -2.31
C ARG A 46 12.92 -3.13 -3.61
N MET A 47 12.59 -4.36 -3.99
CA MET A 47 13.01 -4.94 -5.27
C MET A 47 12.41 -4.19 -6.47
N LEU A 48 11.13 -3.81 -6.38
CA LEU A 48 10.47 -2.97 -7.39
C LEU A 48 11.16 -1.59 -7.53
N ALA A 49 11.50 -0.96 -6.41
CA ALA A 49 12.22 0.31 -6.37
C ALA A 49 13.71 0.21 -6.76
N GLY A 50 14.26 -1.00 -6.88
CA GLY A 50 15.69 -1.24 -7.16
C GLY A 50 16.60 -1.06 -5.96
N LEU A 51 16.02 -0.97 -4.75
CA LEU A 51 16.73 -0.85 -3.48
C LEU A 51 17.23 -2.20 -2.96
N GLU A 52 16.64 -3.29 -3.44
CA GLU A 52 17.01 -4.67 -3.12
C GLU A 52 17.18 -5.46 -4.42
N ARG A 53 18.10 -6.42 -4.47
CA ARG A 53 18.32 -7.27 -5.66
C ARG A 53 17.65 -8.63 -5.48
N PRO A 54 16.79 -9.06 -6.43
CA PRO A 54 16.32 -10.44 -6.48
C PRO A 54 17.48 -11.38 -6.83
N ASP A 55 17.31 -12.67 -6.57
CA ASP A 55 18.32 -13.67 -6.96
C ASP A 55 18.17 -14.03 -8.45
N SER A 56 16.93 -14.06 -8.94
CA SER A 56 16.63 -14.20 -10.38
C SER A 56 15.29 -13.58 -10.75
N GLY A 57 15.11 -13.30 -12.04
CA GLY A 57 13.84 -12.91 -12.62
C GLY A 57 13.86 -11.61 -13.40
N ARG A 58 12.69 -10.99 -13.54
CA ARG A 58 12.46 -9.80 -14.36
C ARG A 58 11.37 -8.89 -13.81
N ILE A 59 11.53 -7.60 -14.04
CA ILE A 59 10.57 -6.54 -13.74
C ILE A 59 10.41 -5.71 -15.00
N TYR A 60 9.19 -5.70 -15.54
CA TYR A 60 8.79 -4.85 -16.65
C TYR A 60 7.75 -3.87 -16.17
N PHE A 61 7.95 -2.61 -16.52
CA PHE A 61 6.98 -1.58 -16.25
C PHE A 61 6.67 -0.80 -17.52
N ASN A 62 5.42 -0.92 -17.96
CA ASN A 62 4.96 -0.48 -19.28
C ASN A 62 5.81 -1.10 -20.40
N LYS A 63 6.58 -0.27 -21.12
CA LYS A 63 7.47 -0.71 -22.22
C LYS A 63 8.94 -0.77 -21.78
N GLU A 64 9.23 -0.49 -20.53
CA GLU A 64 10.60 -0.40 -20.01
C GLU A 64 10.95 -1.66 -19.22
N VAL A 65 12.17 -2.15 -19.43
CA VAL A 65 12.75 -3.25 -18.65
C VAL A 65 13.51 -2.66 -17.48
N TRP A 66 12.98 -2.81 -16.27
CA TRP A 66 13.65 -2.33 -15.06
C TRP A 66 14.67 -3.33 -14.54
N LEU A 67 14.39 -4.62 -14.70
CA LEU A 67 15.28 -5.70 -14.31
C LEU A 67 15.04 -6.91 -15.20
N ASP A 68 16.11 -7.57 -15.62
CA ASP A 68 16.10 -8.85 -16.33
C ASP A 68 17.45 -9.52 -16.06
N THR A 69 17.46 -10.52 -15.17
CA THR A 69 18.70 -11.15 -14.71
C THR A 69 19.43 -11.90 -15.81
N ASP A 70 18.69 -12.51 -16.73
CA ASP A 70 19.26 -13.30 -17.84
C ASP A 70 19.98 -12.39 -18.83
N LYS A 71 19.39 -11.21 -19.10
CA LYS A 71 19.99 -10.18 -19.95
C LYS A 71 20.97 -9.26 -19.22
N LYS A 72 21.23 -9.50 -17.92
CA LYS A 72 22.07 -8.66 -17.05
C LYS A 72 21.62 -7.19 -17.00
N ILE A 73 20.31 -6.95 -17.11
CA ILE A 73 19.71 -5.62 -17.01
C ILE A 73 19.28 -5.38 -15.57
N CYS A 74 19.74 -4.29 -14.96
CA CYS A 74 19.25 -3.84 -13.67
C CYS A 74 19.33 -2.31 -13.60
N LEU A 75 18.20 -1.65 -13.83
CA LEU A 75 18.13 -0.20 -13.71
C LEU A 75 18.33 0.21 -12.25
N PRO A 76 19.21 1.20 -11.98
CA PRO A 76 19.39 1.73 -10.64
C PRO A 76 18.13 2.50 -10.19
N PRO A 77 17.90 2.66 -8.88
CA PRO A 77 16.71 3.33 -8.33
C PRO A 77 16.41 4.70 -8.95
N GLN A 78 17.44 5.50 -9.24
CA GLN A 78 17.27 6.84 -9.80
C GLN A 78 16.71 6.82 -11.23
N LYS A 79 16.90 5.72 -11.97
CA LYS A 79 16.34 5.53 -13.32
C LYS A 79 14.96 4.90 -13.32
N ARG A 80 14.49 4.38 -12.18
CA ARG A 80 13.13 3.87 -12.05
C ARG A 80 12.21 5.01 -11.64
N SER A 81 11.07 5.15 -12.31
CA SER A 81 10.04 6.14 -11.96
C SER A 81 9.24 5.73 -10.72
N VAL A 82 9.93 5.61 -9.59
CA VAL A 82 9.37 5.16 -8.31
C VAL A 82 9.51 6.25 -7.26
N GLY A 83 8.41 6.58 -6.61
CA GLY A 83 8.34 7.36 -5.38
C GLY A 83 8.14 6.39 -4.23
N PHE A 84 8.92 6.53 -3.16
CA PHE A 84 8.91 5.57 -2.06
C PHE A 84 8.68 6.28 -0.72
N VAL A 85 7.71 5.82 0.03
CA VAL A 85 7.49 6.19 1.44
C VAL A 85 7.86 4.99 2.30
N PHE A 86 8.96 5.12 3.03
CA PHE A 86 9.42 4.11 3.98
C PHE A 86 8.56 4.12 5.25
N GLN A 87 8.59 3.01 5.98
CA GLN A 87 7.92 2.88 7.27
C GLN A 87 8.39 3.92 8.30
N ASP A 88 9.67 4.28 8.28
CA ASP A 88 10.29 5.34 9.10
C ASP A 88 10.28 6.72 8.43
N TYR A 89 9.52 6.87 7.33
CA TYR A 89 9.40 8.04 6.45
C TYR A 89 10.67 8.42 5.67
N GLY A 90 11.86 8.00 6.11
CA GLY A 90 13.14 8.25 5.46
C GLY A 90 13.44 9.74 5.25
N LEU A 91 12.99 10.61 6.14
CA LEU A 91 13.21 12.06 6.05
C LEU A 91 14.67 12.42 6.35
N PHE A 92 15.19 13.45 5.68
CA PHE A 92 16.59 13.87 5.82
C PHE A 92 16.76 14.83 7.00
N PRO A 93 17.32 14.40 8.15
CA PRO A 93 17.27 15.18 9.40
C PRO A 93 18.01 16.52 9.32
N HIS A 94 18.97 16.65 8.39
CA HIS A 94 19.76 17.86 8.18
C HIS A 94 19.05 18.89 7.26
N LEU A 95 17.87 18.57 6.72
CA LEU A 95 17.11 19.44 5.83
C LEU A 95 15.81 19.90 6.49
N ASN A 96 15.34 21.10 6.16
CA ASN A 96 14.01 21.57 6.58
C ASN A 96 12.88 20.92 5.75
N VAL A 97 11.63 21.19 6.10
CA VAL A 97 10.45 20.63 5.40
C VAL A 97 10.50 20.91 3.89
N TYR A 98 10.67 22.16 3.47
CA TYR A 98 10.71 22.52 2.05
C TYR A 98 11.84 21.81 1.30
N GLN A 99 13.03 21.74 1.91
CA GLN A 99 14.20 21.07 1.33
C GLN A 99 13.99 19.55 1.22
N ASN A 100 13.27 18.93 2.15
CA ASN A 100 12.89 17.53 2.04
C ASN A 100 11.95 17.29 0.86
N ILE A 101 10.87 18.07 0.79
CA ILE A 101 9.85 17.96 -0.27
C ILE A 101 10.51 18.13 -1.65
N THR A 102 11.33 19.16 -1.81
CA THR A 102 11.95 19.54 -3.09
C THR A 102 13.27 18.83 -3.37
N PHE A 103 13.69 17.86 -2.55
CA PHE A 103 14.98 17.19 -2.71
C PHE A 103 15.12 16.53 -4.09
N ALA A 104 14.06 15.84 -4.54
CA ALA A 104 14.05 15.08 -5.78
C ALA A 104 13.72 15.92 -7.02
N ASN A 105 13.03 17.05 -6.85
CA ASN A 105 12.64 17.95 -7.94
C ASN A 105 12.61 19.40 -7.44
N LYS A 106 13.43 20.25 -8.07
CA LYS A 106 13.52 21.69 -7.81
C LYS A 106 13.08 22.55 -9.01
N ARG A 107 12.66 21.93 -10.11
CA ARG A 107 12.49 22.60 -11.40
C ARG A 107 11.05 23.03 -11.66
N ASP A 108 10.07 22.32 -11.10
CA ASP A 108 8.65 22.57 -11.34
C ASP A 108 7.98 23.18 -10.09
N LEU A 109 8.09 24.51 -9.96
CA LEU A 109 7.58 25.25 -8.80
C LEU A 109 6.05 25.17 -8.68
N GLU A 110 5.33 25.10 -9.80
CA GLU A 110 3.87 25.02 -9.79
C GLU A 110 3.39 23.71 -9.18
N LYS A 111 3.96 22.58 -9.59
CA LYS A 111 3.65 21.27 -8.99
C LYS A 111 4.04 21.20 -7.52
N ILE A 112 5.19 21.77 -7.16
CA ILE A 112 5.64 21.84 -5.76
C ILE A 112 4.61 22.58 -4.91
N HIS A 113 4.14 23.74 -5.35
CA HIS A 113 3.12 24.50 -4.63
C HIS A 113 1.78 23.75 -4.58
N ALA A 114 1.32 23.16 -5.69
CA ALA A 114 0.07 22.40 -5.71
C ALA A 114 0.06 21.26 -4.66
N ILE A 115 1.18 20.54 -4.49
CA ILE A 115 1.28 19.46 -3.50
C ILE A 115 1.42 19.98 -2.08
N ILE A 116 2.19 21.04 -1.87
CA ILE A 116 2.28 21.69 -0.55
C ILE A 116 0.90 22.14 -0.08
N ASP A 117 0.10 22.66 -1.00
CA ASP A 117 -1.26 23.14 -0.76
C ASP A 117 -2.20 21.97 -0.47
N SER A 118 -2.19 20.93 -1.31
CA SER A 118 -3.05 19.75 -1.13
C SER A 118 -2.75 18.99 0.15
N MET A 119 -1.51 19.06 0.66
CA MET A 119 -1.07 18.38 1.88
C MET A 119 -1.14 19.25 3.13
N GLU A 120 -1.61 20.49 3.02
CA GLU A 120 -1.70 21.46 4.13
C GLU A 120 -0.34 21.77 4.79
N LEU A 121 0.75 21.82 4.01
CA LEU A 121 2.13 21.95 4.54
C LEU A 121 2.67 23.40 4.56
N LYS A 122 1.92 24.39 4.08
CA LYS A 122 2.36 25.80 3.94
C LYS A 122 3.01 26.38 5.21
N GLY A 123 2.38 26.17 6.37
CA GLY A 123 2.86 26.71 7.65
C GLY A 123 4.10 26.01 8.21
N LEU A 124 4.53 24.90 7.62
CA LEU A 124 5.59 24.05 8.16
C LEU A 124 6.90 24.11 7.37
N LEU A 125 6.92 24.77 6.21
CA LEU A 125 8.01 24.70 5.21
C LEU A 125 9.41 25.01 5.76
N LYS A 126 9.53 25.88 6.75
CA LYS A 126 10.81 26.28 7.37
C LYS A 126 11.19 25.46 8.60
N ARG A 127 10.30 24.60 9.11
CA ARG A 127 10.56 23.81 10.33
C ARG A 127 11.59 22.72 10.08
N ARG A 128 12.28 22.34 11.15
CA ARG A 128 13.14 21.16 11.17
C ARG A 128 12.29 19.90 11.43
N ILE A 129 12.73 18.77 10.90
CA ILE A 129 11.93 17.52 10.94
C ILE A 129 11.78 16.97 12.35
N ASP A 130 12.79 17.14 13.20
CA ASP A 130 12.80 16.73 14.60
C ASP A 130 11.71 17.43 15.46
N THR A 131 11.09 18.49 14.94
CA THR A 131 10.03 19.24 15.62
C THR A 131 8.61 18.86 15.17
N LEU A 132 8.48 17.88 14.26
CA LEU A 132 7.21 17.54 13.63
C LEU A 132 6.49 16.39 14.33
N SER A 133 5.16 16.40 14.26
CA SER A 133 4.38 15.21 14.62
C SER A 133 4.57 14.09 13.60
N GLY A 134 4.27 12.85 13.98
CA GLY A 134 4.35 11.69 13.08
C GLY A 134 3.53 11.88 11.79
N GLY A 135 2.30 12.37 11.91
CA GLY A 135 1.46 12.66 10.73
C GLY A 135 1.98 13.80 9.85
N GLN A 136 2.66 14.81 10.42
CA GLN A 136 3.32 15.85 9.64
C GLN A 136 4.53 15.31 8.88
N ALA A 137 5.39 14.55 9.56
CA ALA A 137 6.54 13.88 8.94
C ALA A 137 6.09 12.98 7.78
N GLN A 138 5.00 12.26 7.98
CA GLN A 138 4.44 11.42 6.94
C GLN A 138 3.93 12.20 5.71
N ARG A 139 3.16 13.27 5.90
CA ARG A 139 2.69 14.12 4.79
C ARG A 139 3.86 14.65 3.96
N ILE A 140 4.96 15.00 4.61
CA ILE A 140 6.20 15.44 3.94
C ILE A 140 6.82 14.32 3.13
N ALA A 141 6.89 13.09 3.68
CA ALA A 141 7.41 11.94 2.96
C ALA A 141 6.55 11.60 1.73
N LEU A 142 5.22 11.67 1.87
CA LEU A 142 4.27 11.46 0.78
C LEU A 142 4.41 12.55 -0.30
N ALA A 143 4.48 13.82 0.09
CA ALA A 143 4.72 14.94 -0.83
C ALA A 143 6.01 14.76 -1.64
N ARG A 144 7.11 14.40 -0.97
CA ARG A 144 8.41 14.10 -1.60
C ARG A 144 8.31 12.92 -2.57
N ALA A 145 7.62 11.85 -2.19
CA ALA A 145 7.45 10.67 -3.03
C ALA A 145 6.59 10.95 -4.27
N ILE A 146 5.54 11.75 -4.14
CA ILE A 146 4.68 12.15 -5.26
C ILE A 146 5.45 13.05 -6.23
N LEU A 147 6.15 14.08 -5.74
CA LEU A 147 6.99 14.94 -6.59
C LEU A 147 7.98 14.14 -7.43
N ARG A 148 8.55 13.08 -6.86
CA ARG A 148 9.48 12.21 -7.57
C ARG A 148 8.85 11.51 -8.78
N VAL A 149 7.56 11.18 -8.72
CA VAL A 149 6.86 10.44 -9.78
C VAL A 149 6.12 11.34 -10.77
N LEU A 150 5.83 12.59 -10.42
CA LEU A 150 5.07 13.51 -11.28
C LEU A 150 5.76 13.92 -12.58
N ASP A 151 7.09 13.80 -12.66
CA ASP A 151 7.83 14.05 -13.92
C ASP A 151 7.79 12.85 -14.87
N SER A 152 7.32 11.70 -14.39
CA SER A 152 7.19 10.49 -15.17
C SER A 152 5.72 10.27 -15.47
N PRO A 153 5.31 10.23 -16.75
CA PRO A 153 3.88 10.21 -17.12
C PRO A 153 3.08 9.01 -16.58
N GLN A 154 3.73 8.02 -15.94
CA GLN A 154 3.12 6.86 -15.31
C GLN A 154 4.00 6.35 -14.16
N GLY A 155 4.38 7.14 -13.15
CA GLY A 155 5.22 6.64 -12.06
C GLY A 155 4.52 5.68 -11.09
N ILE A 156 5.31 4.93 -10.31
CA ILE A 156 4.82 4.06 -9.25
C ILE A 156 5.04 4.73 -7.88
N LEU A 157 3.98 4.84 -7.09
CA LEU A 157 4.04 5.24 -5.70
C LEU A 157 4.04 4.00 -4.79
N CYS A 158 5.15 3.73 -4.10
CA CYS A 158 5.31 2.64 -3.15
C CYS A 158 5.15 3.17 -1.72
N LEU A 159 4.19 2.62 -0.97
CA LEU A 159 3.89 3.01 0.40
C LEU A 159 4.06 1.79 1.33
N ASP A 160 5.08 1.83 2.19
CA ASP A 160 5.37 0.76 3.15
C ASP A 160 4.73 1.10 4.51
N GLU A 161 3.59 0.47 4.80
CA GLU A 161 2.78 0.68 6.02
C GLU A 161 2.46 2.16 6.34
N PRO A 162 1.91 2.94 5.39
CA PRO A 162 1.65 4.36 5.64
C PRO A 162 0.64 4.57 6.80
N LEU A 163 -0.31 3.68 7.04
CA LEU A 163 -1.40 3.97 7.98
C LEU A 163 -1.14 3.52 9.44
N ASN A 164 -0.04 2.82 9.71
CA ASN A 164 0.11 2.00 10.93
C ASN A 164 0.30 2.83 12.22
N ALA A 165 0.93 4.01 12.14
CA ALA A 165 1.29 4.82 13.31
C ALA A 165 0.33 6.01 13.59
N LEU A 166 -0.88 6.00 13.01
CA LEU A 166 -1.83 7.11 13.10
C LEU A 166 -3.06 6.78 13.94
N ASP A 167 -3.56 7.79 14.68
CA ASP A 167 -4.89 7.76 15.27
C ASP A 167 -5.98 7.64 14.19
N SER A 168 -7.20 7.28 14.61
CA SER A 168 -8.31 7.04 13.70
C SER A 168 -8.60 8.26 12.81
N ASN A 169 -8.78 9.45 13.36
CA ASN A 169 -9.14 10.61 12.56
C ASN A 169 -8.08 10.94 11.50
N MET A 170 -6.80 10.95 11.89
CA MET A 170 -5.69 11.18 10.95
C MET A 170 -5.59 10.09 9.89
N ARG A 171 -5.83 8.83 10.27
CA ARG A 171 -5.78 7.70 9.34
C ARG A 171 -6.84 7.79 8.24
N THR A 172 -8.07 8.21 8.58
CA THR A 172 -9.13 8.40 7.57
C THR A 172 -8.78 9.52 6.63
N LYS A 173 -8.36 10.68 7.16
CA LYS A 173 -7.97 11.82 6.34
C LYS A 173 -6.85 11.44 5.37
N LEU A 174 -5.82 10.76 5.86
CA LEU A 174 -4.69 10.36 5.01
C LEU A 174 -5.08 9.32 3.95
N ARG A 175 -5.97 8.39 4.28
CA ARG A 175 -6.49 7.41 3.31
C ARG A 175 -7.23 8.09 2.16
N GLU A 176 -8.07 9.08 2.48
CA GLU A 176 -8.76 9.89 1.47
C GLU A 176 -7.78 10.69 0.63
N GLU A 177 -6.75 11.27 1.24
CA GLU A 177 -5.67 11.96 0.54
C GLU A 177 -4.91 11.02 -0.41
N ILE A 178 -4.46 9.84 0.05
CA ILE A 178 -3.76 8.86 -0.81
C ILE A 178 -4.64 8.45 -2.00
N LYS A 179 -5.93 8.21 -1.77
CA LYS A 179 -6.87 7.83 -2.84
C LYS A 179 -7.05 8.98 -3.82
N TYR A 180 -7.30 10.19 -3.32
CA TYR A 180 -7.43 11.41 -4.13
C TYR A 180 -6.19 11.64 -4.98
N LEU A 181 -4.99 11.58 -4.40
CA LEU A 181 -3.73 11.84 -5.09
C LEU A 181 -3.43 10.75 -6.13
N SER A 182 -3.71 9.49 -5.81
CA SER A 182 -3.51 8.38 -6.76
C SER A 182 -4.41 8.55 -8.00
N VAL A 183 -5.66 8.95 -7.81
CA VAL A 183 -6.62 9.19 -8.91
C VAL A 183 -6.29 10.48 -9.66
N HIS A 184 -6.10 11.59 -8.94
CA HIS A 184 -5.87 12.92 -9.51
C HIS A 184 -4.60 12.97 -10.36
N PHE A 185 -3.52 12.31 -9.91
CA PHE A 185 -2.26 12.24 -10.63
C PHE A 185 -2.10 10.97 -11.48
N ASN A 186 -3.16 10.15 -11.61
CA ASN A 186 -3.18 8.94 -12.44
C ASN A 186 -2.01 7.97 -12.14
N LEU A 187 -1.69 7.79 -10.86
CA LEU A 187 -0.55 7.04 -10.37
C LEU A 187 -0.87 5.55 -10.21
N THR A 188 0.15 4.71 -10.37
CA THR A 188 0.09 3.33 -9.90
C THR A 188 0.56 3.30 -8.45
N THR A 189 -0.31 2.99 -7.51
CA THR A 189 0.04 3.02 -6.08
C THR A 189 0.09 1.60 -5.53
N LEU A 190 1.24 1.16 -5.02
CA LEU A 190 1.37 -0.09 -4.27
C LEU A 190 1.47 0.25 -2.78
N MET A 191 0.54 -0.26 -1.99
CA MET A 191 0.47 0.00 -0.55
C MET A 191 0.54 -1.30 0.23
N ILE A 192 1.49 -1.40 1.15
CA ILE A 192 1.52 -2.44 2.17
C ILE A 192 0.67 -1.99 3.36
N THR A 193 -0.20 -2.87 3.83
CA THR A 193 -0.89 -2.71 5.11
C THR A 193 -0.98 -4.04 5.85
N HIS A 194 -1.02 -3.97 7.17
CA HIS A 194 -1.32 -5.13 8.02
C HIS A 194 -2.84 -5.28 8.24
N ASP A 195 -3.64 -4.25 7.93
CA ASP A 195 -5.08 -4.25 8.10
C ASP A 195 -5.77 -4.64 6.77
N PRO A 196 -6.39 -5.82 6.69
CA PRO A 196 -7.15 -6.23 5.50
C PRO A 196 -8.25 -5.24 5.14
N ILE A 197 -8.95 -4.69 6.14
CA ILE A 197 -10.08 -3.79 5.92
C ILE A 197 -9.62 -2.53 5.18
N GLU A 198 -8.47 -1.97 5.54
CA GLU A 198 -7.86 -0.84 4.83
C GLU A 198 -7.55 -1.19 3.37
N ALA A 199 -6.97 -2.37 3.14
CA ALA A 199 -6.65 -2.82 1.79
C ALA A 199 -7.91 -2.98 0.92
N TYR A 200 -8.96 -3.64 1.43
CA TYR A 200 -10.22 -3.82 0.70
C TYR A 200 -10.92 -2.48 0.39
N LYS A 201 -10.83 -1.49 1.30
CA LYS A 201 -11.40 -0.14 1.11
C LYS A 201 -10.69 0.67 0.02
N MET A 202 -9.36 0.54 -0.06
CA MET A 202 -8.54 1.42 -0.88
C MET A 202 -8.19 0.81 -2.22
N ALA A 203 -7.82 -0.47 -2.24
CA ALA A 203 -7.18 -1.10 -3.39
C ALA A 203 -8.19 -1.63 -4.40
N ASP A 204 -7.94 -1.37 -5.68
CA ASP A 204 -8.68 -1.94 -6.80
C ASP A 204 -8.25 -3.40 -7.05
N THR A 205 -7.03 -3.75 -6.64
CA THR A 205 -6.50 -5.12 -6.71
C THR A 205 -5.71 -5.44 -5.45
N LEU A 206 -5.88 -6.64 -4.90
CA LEU A 206 -5.10 -7.16 -3.79
C LEU A 206 -4.05 -8.16 -4.28
N VAL A 207 -2.84 -8.04 -3.75
CA VAL A 207 -1.76 -9.01 -3.88
C VAL A 207 -1.56 -9.64 -2.51
N CYS A 208 -1.97 -10.89 -2.35
CA CYS A 208 -1.81 -11.64 -1.11
C CYS A 208 -0.56 -12.52 -1.18
N ILE A 209 0.39 -12.34 -0.28
CA ILE A 209 1.53 -13.24 -0.11
C ILE A 209 1.09 -14.37 0.83
N GLN A 210 1.11 -15.60 0.32
CA GLN A 210 0.75 -16.82 1.04
C GLN A 210 1.96 -17.69 1.27
N GLU A 211 2.07 -18.20 2.50
CA GLU A 211 3.07 -19.16 2.91
C GLU A 211 2.66 -20.58 2.51
N GLN A 212 3.51 -21.25 1.75
CA GLN A 212 3.36 -22.62 1.26
C GLN A 212 4.65 -23.39 1.57
N SER A 213 4.71 -23.95 2.77
CA SER A 213 5.89 -24.66 3.29
C SER A 213 7.13 -23.76 3.30
N LYS A 214 8.07 -23.93 2.35
CA LYS A 214 9.29 -23.12 2.22
C LYS A 214 9.20 -22.07 1.10
N ARG A 215 8.00 -21.83 0.56
CA ARG A 215 7.79 -20.86 -0.52
C ARG A 215 6.70 -19.88 -0.15
N HIS A 216 6.94 -18.61 -0.40
CA HIS A 216 5.93 -17.57 -0.29
C HIS A 216 5.51 -17.16 -1.69
N VAL A 217 4.26 -17.40 -2.05
CA VAL A 217 3.72 -17.14 -3.38
C VAL A 217 2.73 -15.98 -3.35
N CYS A 218 2.73 -15.17 -4.41
CA CYS A 218 1.78 -14.08 -4.55
C CYS A 218 0.53 -14.52 -5.30
N GLN A 219 -0.65 -14.19 -4.76
CA GLN A 219 -1.94 -14.38 -5.42
C GLN A 219 -2.65 -13.05 -5.63
N ILE A 220 -3.19 -12.85 -6.83
CA ILE A 220 -4.00 -11.68 -7.16
C ILE A 220 -5.46 -11.95 -6.80
N LYS A 221 -6.09 -11.00 -6.10
CA LYS A 221 -7.53 -10.98 -5.80
C LYS A 221 -8.12 -9.64 -6.19
N ILE A 222 -9.36 -9.66 -6.66
CA ILE A 222 -10.10 -8.44 -7.01
C ILE A 222 -11.21 -8.29 -5.97
N PRO A 223 -11.15 -7.26 -5.10
CA PRO A 223 -12.18 -6.99 -4.11
C PRO A 223 -13.57 -6.93 -4.72
N THR A 224 -14.49 -7.74 -4.20
CA THR A 224 -15.91 -7.64 -4.59
C THR A 224 -16.58 -6.52 -3.80
N ARG A 225 -16.88 -5.39 -4.46
CA ARG A 225 -17.55 -4.22 -3.86
C ARG A 225 -19.03 -4.19 -4.28
N CYS A 226 -19.94 -4.03 -3.33
CA CYS A 226 -21.30 -3.52 -3.58
C CYS A 226 -21.33 -2.02 -3.25
N ASP A 227 -22.28 -1.27 -3.81
CA ASP A 227 -22.27 0.20 -3.90
C ASP A 227 -21.85 0.94 -2.60
N ASP A 228 -22.12 0.40 -1.40
CA ASP A 228 -21.68 0.95 -0.11
C ASP A 228 -21.03 -0.06 0.88
N GLY A 229 -20.61 -1.25 0.43
CA GLY A 229 -20.18 -2.30 1.37
C GLY A 229 -19.37 -3.46 0.79
N LEU A 230 -18.90 -4.31 1.70
CA LEU A 230 -18.19 -5.56 1.38
C LEU A 230 -19.11 -6.75 1.65
N LEU A 231 -19.12 -7.72 0.73
CA LEU A 231 -19.82 -8.99 0.95
C LEU A 231 -18.96 -9.92 1.79
N ALA A 232 -19.52 -10.46 2.86
CA ALA A 232 -18.88 -11.47 3.69
C ALA A 232 -19.84 -12.59 4.07
N LYS A 233 -19.29 -13.79 4.29
CA LYS A 233 -20.05 -14.95 4.73
C LYS A 233 -19.87 -15.16 6.23
N VAL A 234 -20.94 -15.41 6.97
CA VAL A 234 -20.85 -15.69 8.41
C VAL A 234 -20.28 -17.09 8.64
N LEU A 235 -19.12 -17.18 9.30
CA LEU A 235 -18.52 -18.45 9.72
C LEU A 235 -18.92 -18.85 11.11
N ASN A 236 -19.01 -17.91 12.05
CA ASN A 236 -19.47 -18.21 13.40
C ASN A 236 -20.01 -16.94 14.05
N SER A 237 -20.98 -17.10 14.95
CA SER A 237 -21.56 -15.99 15.70
C SER A 237 -21.72 -16.40 17.15
N ASN A 238 -20.94 -15.78 18.03
CA ASN A 238 -21.12 -15.85 19.47
C ASN A 238 -21.83 -14.58 19.97
N SER A 239 -22.19 -14.54 21.26
CA SER A 239 -22.89 -13.41 21.87
C SER A 239 -22.16 -12.06 21.78
N ASN A 240 -20.82 -12.08 21.67
CA ASN A 240 -20.00 -10.88 21.60
C ASN A 240 -19.14 -10.77 20.33
N THR A 241 -19.03 -11.83 19.52
CA THR A 241 -18.09 -11.87 18.40
C THR A 241 -18.69 -12.58 17.19
N LEU A 242 -18.58 -11.92 16.04
CA LEU A 242 -18.95 -12.45 14.73
C LEU A 242 -17.68 -12.75 13.95
N THR A 243 -17.49 -14.01 13.63
CA THR A 243 -16.44 -14.47 12.74
C THR A 243 -17.01 -14.53 11.32
N LEU A 244 -16.45 -13.72 10.44
CA LEU A 244 -16.83 -13.58 9.05
C LEU A 244 -15.71 -14.08 8.14
N MET A 245 -16.09 -14.67 7.03
CA MET A 245 -15.21 -14.93 5.89
C MET A 245 -15.44 -13.83 4.86
N LEU A 246 -14.47 -12.95 4.72
CA LEU A 246 -14.43 -11.97 3.66
C LEU A 246 -13.50 -12.52 2.57
N GLU A 247 -14.13 -13.02 1.51
CA GLU A 247 -13.52 -13.86 0.47
C GLU A 247 -12.80 -15.09 1.03
N SER A 248 -11.52 -14.94 1.38
CA SER A 248 -10.64 -16.03 1.85
C SER A 248 -9.87 -15.64 3.11
N GLN A 249 -10.29 -14.56 3.76
CA GLN A 249 -9.77 -14.15 5.06
C GLN A 249 -10.86 -14.22 6.11
N VAL A 250 -10.47 -14.68 7.29
CA VAL A 250 -11.34 -14.72 8.46
C VAL A 250 -11.16 -13.43 9.24
N LEU A 251 -12.25 -12.66 9.38
CA LEU A 251 -12.33 -11.45 10.18
C LEU A 251 -13.18 -11.74 11.42
N SER A 252 -12.78 -11.20 12.57
CA SER A 252 -13.58 -11.27 13.81
C SER A 252 -13.98 -9.86 14.20
N LEU A 253 -15.29 -9.62 14.28
CA LEU A 253 -15.88 -8.33 14.61
C LEU A 253 -16.71 -8.43 15.89
N PRO A 254 -16.68 -7.43 16.78
CA PRO A 254 -17.60 -7.40 17.92
C PRO A 254 -19.03 -7.08 17.44
N ILE A 255 -20.01 -7.88 17.88
CA ILE A 255 -21.43 -7.69 17.54
C ILE A 255 -22.31 -7.66 18.79
N LYS A 256 -23.49 -7.06 18.66
CA LYS A 256 -24.54 -7.06 19.71
C LYS A 256 -25.66 -8.08 19.47
N THR A 257 -25.75 -8.64 18.26
CA THR A 257 -26.84 -9.52 17.83
C THR A 257 -26.29 -10.69 17.03
N SER A 258 -26.71 -11.92 17.34
CA SER A 258 -26.24 -13.13 16.67
C SER A 258 -26.82 -13.28 15.27
N LEU A 259 -26.01 -13.78 14.34
CA LEU A 259 -26.38 -14.03 12.95
C LEU A 259 -26.24 -15.52 12.61
N ALA A 260 -27.07 -16.00 11.68
CA ALA A 260 -27.08 -17.42 11.30
C ALA A 260 -25.79 -17.83 10.60
N HIS A 261 -25.24 -18.99 10.96
CA HIS A 261 -24.09 -19.60 10.28
C HIS A 261 -24.39 -19.79 8.78
N GLY A 262 -23.43 -19.45 7.92
CA GLY A 262 -23.55 -19.62 6.47
C GLY A 262 -24.29 -18.51 5.72
N SER A 263 -24.94 -17.58 6.43
CA SER A 263 -25.60 -16.41 5.83
C SER A 263 -24.60 -15.47 5.16
N SER A 264 -25.04 -14.79 4.09
CA SER A 264 -24.28 -13.70 3.47
C SER A 264 -24.68 -12.38 4.13
N VAL A 265 -23.69 -11.61 4.53
CA VAL A 265 -23.88 -10.33 5.19
C VAL A 265 -23.24 -9.25 4.34
N LEU A 266 -24.01 -8.19 4.11
CA LEU A 266 -23.44 -6.97 3.56
C LEU A 266 -22.87 -6.14 4.71
N LEU A 267 -21.57 -5.99 4.68
CA LEU A 267 -20.83 -5.16 5.60
C LEU A 267 -20.81 -3.73 5.09
N LYS A 268 -21.64 -2.89 5.69
CA LYS A 268 -21.72 -1.46 5.38
C LYS A 268 -20.93 -0.67 6.43
N TRP A 269 -20.42 0.47 6.02
CA TRP A 269 -19.66 1.35 6.91
C TRP A 269 -20.62 2.25 7.67
N SER A 270 -20.76 2.08 8.98
CA SER A 270 -21.49 3.07 9.80
C SER A 270 -20.62 4.27 10.13
N THR A 271 -19.30 4.07 10.19
CA THR A 271 -18.25 5.08 10.33
C THR A 271 -16.99 4.61 9.60
N PRO A 272 -15.99 5.48 9.36
CA PRO A 272 -14.76 5.11 8.65
C PRO A 272 -13.94 3.97 9.30
N PHE A 273 -14.25 3.59 10.55
CA PHE A 273 -13.53 2.62 11.37
C PHE A 273 -14.36 1.46 11.88
N LYS A 274 -15.68 1.53 11.71
CA LYS A 274 -16.59 0.53 12.27
C LYS A 274 -17.33 -0.17 11.16
N LEU A 275 -17.10 -1.47 11.15
CA LEU A 275 -17.75 -2.43 10.29
C LEU A 275 -19.01 -2.86 11.02
N ASP A 276 -20.16 -2.29 10.63
CA ASP A 276 -21.44 -2.67 11.21
C ASP A 276 -22.14 -3.62 10.24
N VAL A 277 -22.64 -4.72 10.79
CA VAL A 277 -23.50 -5.63 10.05
C VAL A 277 -24.86 -4.96 9.91
N LEU A 278 -25.23 -4.60 8.69
CA LEU A 278 -26.49 -3.87 8.45
C LEU A 278 -27.60 -4.79 7.94
N GLU A 279 -27.31 -5.75 7.07
CA GLU A 279 -28.34 -6.60 6.46
C GLU A 279 -27.87 -8.06 6.29
N SER A 280 -28.69 -9.00 6.78
CA SER A 280 -28.65 -10.42 6.39
C SER A 280 -29.28 -10.54 5.01
N LEU A 281 -28.48 -10.83 3.98
CA LEU A 281 -29.01 -11.21 2.68
C LEU A 281 -29.43 -12.69 2.78
N SER A 282 -30.74 -12.91 2.79
CA SER A 282 -31.36 -14.24 2.71
C SER A 282 -31.04 -14.95 1.42
#